data_AF-A0A1Y5EWU8-F1
#
_entry.id   AF-A0A1Y5EWU8-F1
#
_cell.length_a   1.000
_cell.length_b   1.000
_cell.length_c   1.000
_cell.angle_alpha   90.00
_cell.angle_beta   90.00
_cell.angle_gamma   90.00
#
_symmetry.space_group_name_H-M   'P 1'
#
loop_
_entity.id
_entity.type
_entity.pdbx_description
1 polymer ?
#
loop_
_entity_poly.entity_id
_entity_poly.type
_entity_poly.pdbx_seq_one_letter_code
_entity_poly.pdbx_strand_id
1 'polypeptide(L)'
;KSYQAAAPFADFVLNAIQTADPVDSTREPKPYLGIQAVSIPEYPALGNQVSQQIVNVIEGKTTIDAALRQSQKLVKKQMQRSGYYQQK
;
A
#
# COMPACT_ATOMS: atom_id res chain seq x y z
N LYS A 1 31.24 8.94 -12.94
CA LYS A 1 30.99 9.12 -14.40
C LYS A 1 30.70 7.80 -15.13
N SER A 2 31.53 6.74 -15.01
CA SER A 2 31.23 5.44 -15.66
C SER A 2 29.90 4.80 -15.20
N TYR A 3 29.60 4.84 -13.90
CA TYR A 3 28.32 4.32 -13.36
C TYR A 3 27.08 5.03 -13.92
N GLN A 4 27.07 6.37 -13.98
CA GLN A 4 25.95 7.14 -14.53
C GLN A 4 25.75 6.90 -16.03
N ALA A 5 26.82 6.60 -16.79
CA ALA A 5 26.69 6.22 -18.20
C ALA A 5 26.05 4.83 -18.37
N ALA A 6 26.32 3.89 -17.46
CA ALA A 6 25.71 2.56 -17.43
C ALA A 6 24.30 2.54 -16.79
N ALA A 7 24.02 3.51 -15.92
CA ALA A 7 22.76 3.66 -15.18
C ALA A 7 22.21 5.09 -15.36
N PRO A 8 21.63 5.42 -16.53
CA PRO A 8 21.09 6.76 -16.80
C PRO A 8 19.93 7.14 -15.87
N PHE A 9 19.34 6.18 -15.15
CA PHE A 9 18.31 6.38 -14.13
C PHE A 9 18.88 6.76 -12.74
N ALA A 10 20.20 6.72 -12.53
CA ALA A 10 20.81 6.86 -11.21
C ALA A 10 20.47 8.19 -10.52
N ASP A 11 20.48 9.30 -11.26
CA ASP A 11 20.18 10.62 -10.71
C ASP A 11 18.70 10.74 -10.30
N PHE A 12 17.80 10.18 -11.10
CA PHE A 12 16.37 10.10 -10.78
C PHE A 12 16.13 9.28 -9.50
N VAL A 13 16.76 8.11 -9.38
CA VAL A 13 16.63 7.24 -8.21
C VAL A 13 17.19 7.92 -6.96
N LEU A 14 18.36 8.55 -7.05
CA LEU A 14 18.96 9.29 -5.94
C LEU A 14 18.02 10.41 -5.47
N ASN A 15 17.48 11.19 -6.41
CA ASN A 15 16.53 12.24 -6.07
C ASN A 15 15.29 11.67 -5.38
N ALA A 16 14.71 10.58 -5.91
CA ALA A 16 13.55 9.92 -5.31
C ALA A 16 13.83 9.43 -3.87
N ILE A 17 15.04 8.95 -3.59
CA ILE A 17 15.46 8.57 -2.22
C ILE A 17 15.55 9.80 -1.32
N GLN A 18 16.18 10.88 -1.81
CA GLN A 18 16.40 12.10 -1.04
C GLN A 18 15.12 12.87 -0.73
N THR A 19 14.13 12.79 -1.62
CA THR A 19 12.84 13.51 -1.49
C THR A 19 11.70 12.60 -1.01
N ALA A 20 11.99 11.38 -0.56
CA ALA A 20 10.96 10.47 -0.09
C ALA A 20 10.27 11.00 1.19
N ASP A 21 8.98 11.33 1.09
CA ASP A 21 8.19 11.83 2.21
C ASP A 21 7.11 10.79 2.65
N PRO A 22 7.25 10.16 3.82
CA PRO A 22 6.24 9.22 4.33
C PRO A 22 4.93 9.89 4.76
N VAL A 23 4.90 11.22 4.91
CA VAL A 23 3.71 12.01 5.25
C VAL A 23 2.90 12.31 3.98
N ASP A 24 3.53 12.87 2.95
CA ASP A 24 2.91 13.23 1.67
C ASP A 24 3.47 12.42 0.49
N SER A 25 3.09 11.14 0.44
CA SER A 25 3.57 10.17 -0.58
C SER A 25 2.48 9.66 -1.53
N THR A 26 1.30 10.30 -1.53
CA THR A 26 0.17 9.88 -2.37
C THR A 26 -0.40 11.09 -3.11
N ARG A 27 -0.94 10.87 -4.32
CA ARG A 27 -1.54 11.96 -5.11
C ARG A 27 -2.65 12.69 -4.34
N GLU A 28 -3.46 11.94 -3.61
CA GLU A 28 -4.51 12.47 -2.75
C GLU A 28 -4.04 12.41 -1.28
N PRO A 29 -4.43 13.36 -0.42
CA PRO A 29 -4.11 13.33 0.99
C PRO A 29 -4.56 12.05 1.68
N LYS A 30 -3.74 11.57 2.63
CA LYS A 30 -4.00 10.33 3.38
C LYS A 30 -3.91 10.56 4.90
N PRO A 31 -4.70 9.82 5.71
CA PRO A 31 -4.67 9.94 7.17
C PRO A 31 -3.68 8.99 7.86
N TYR A 32 -2.68 8.46 7.13
CA TYR A 32 -1.71 7.50 7.66
C TYR A 32 -0.27 7.85 7.26
N LEU A 33 0.70 7.43 8.08
CA LEU A 33 2.13 7.53 7.78
C LEU A 33 2.63 6.30 7.01
N GLY A 34 3.61 6.52 6.13
CA GLY A 34 4.36 5.48 5.42
C GLY A 34 4.12 5.49 3.91
N ILE A 35 5.11 5.04 3.14
CA ILE A 35 5.09 5.06 1.67
C ILE A 35 4.50 3.75 1.12
N GLN A 36 5.11 2.62 1.51
CA GLN A 36 4.75 1.26 1.10
C GLN A 36 3.94 0.48 2.15
N ALA A 37 3.81 1.04 3.35
CA ALA A 37 3.10 0.46 4.47
C ALA A 37 2.21 1.50 5.13
N VAL A 38 1.14 1.05 5.77
CA VAL A 38 0.27 1.91 6.59
C VAL A 38 0.71 1.74 8.04
N SER A 39 1.17 2.81 8.68
CA SER A 39 1.64 2.77 10.08
C SER A 39 0.51 2.65 11.11
N ILE A 40 -0.23 1.53 11.08
CA ILE A 40 -1.24 1.15 12.07
C ILE A 40 -0.97 -0.26 12.60
N PRO A 41 -1.34 -0.59 13.86
CA PRO A 41 -1.12 -1.91 14.44
C PRO A 41 -1.76 -3.06 13.63
N GLU A 42 -2.88 -2.80 12.97
CA GLU A 42 -3.61 -3.80 12.19
C GLU A 42 -2.96 -4.13 10.84
N TYR A 43 -2.04 -3.29 10.35
CA TYR A 43 -1.54 -3.37 8.99
C TYR A 43 -0.92 -4.74 8.64
N PRO A 44 -0.09 -5.38 9.48
CA PRO A 44 0.48 -6.68 9.14
C PRO A 44 -0.58 -7.75 8.86
N ALA A 45 -1.65 -7.79 9.68
CA ALA A 45 -2.75 -8.74 9.50
C ALA A 45 -3.57 -8.43 8.24
N LEU A 46 -3.89 -7.15 8.00
CA LEU A 46 -4.59 -6.69 6.80
C LEU A 46 -3.79 -6.98 5.54
N GLY A 47 -2.49 -6.71 5.55
CA GLY A 47 -1.57 -6.99 4.46
C GLY A 47 -1.57 -8.47 4.08
N ASN A 48 -1.53 -9.38 5.05
CA ASN A 48 -1.63 -10.82 4.81
C ASN A 48 -2.97 -11.21 4.17
N GLN A 49 -4.09 -10.68 4.68
CA GLN A 49 -5.43 -10.99 4.17
C GLN A 49 -5.63 -10.50 2.72
N VAL A 50 -5.20 -9.28 2.41
CA VAL A 50 -5.27 -8.72 1.07
C VAL A 50 -4.33 -9.46 0.12
N SER A 51 -3.12 -9.81 0.58
CA SER A 51 -2.16 -10.59 -0.21
C SER A 51 -2.73 -11.94 -0.65
N GLN A 52 -3.46 -12.62 0.24
CA GLN A 52 -4.12 -13.88 -0.14
C GLN A 52 -5.20 -13.69 -1.23
N GLN A 53 -5.90 -12.55 -1.26
CA GLN A 53 -6.82 -12.23 -2.36
C GLN A 53 -6.07 -12.02 -3.68
N ILE A 54 -4.90 -11.39 -3.64
CA ILE A 54 -4.03 -11.21 -4.81
C ILE A 54 -3.53 -12.58 -5.31
N VAL A 55 -3.10 -13.49 -4.42
CA VAL A 55 -2.73 -14.86 -4.80
C VAL A 55 -3.87 -15.55 -5.54
N ASN A 56 -5.11 -15.44 -5.05
CA ASN A 56 -6.27 -16.05 -5.71
C ASN A 56 -6.50 -15.49 -7.13
N VAL A 57 -6.20 -14.21 -7.38
CA VAL A 57 -6.27 -13.61 -8.73
C VAL A 57 -5.20 -14.20 -9.63
N ILE A 58 -3.95 -14.28 -9.14
CA ILE A 58 -2.80 -14.83 -9.88
C ILE A 58 -3.04 -16.30 -10.26
N GLU A 59 -3.64 -17.07 -9.35
CA GLU A 59 -4.00 -18.48 -9.57
C GLU A 59 -5.26 -18.67 -10.44
N GLY A 60 -5.92 -17.58 -10.87
CA GLY A 60 -7.13 -17.64 -11.69
C GLY A 60 -8.39 -18.12 -10.95
N LYS A 61 -8.36 -18.16 -9.60
CA LYS A 61 -9.49 -18.60 -8.77
C LYS A 61 -10.60 -17.56 -8.63
N THR A 62 -10.30 -16.29 -8.91
CA THR A 62 -11.25 -15.17 -8.81
C THR A 62 -10.88 -14.06 -9.78
N THR A 63 -11.84 -13.16 -10.06
CA THR A 63 -11.57 -11.97 -10.88
C THR A 63 -10.93 -10.86 -10.02
N ILE A 64 -10.22 -9.94 -10.68
CA ILE A 64 -9.63 -8.75 -10.05
C ILE A 64 -10.70 -8.00 -9.25
N ASP A 65 -11.83 -7.71 -9.88
CA ASP A 65 -12.93 -6.97 -9.25
C ASP A 65 -13.51 -7.67 -8.02
N ALA A 66 -13.66 -9.00 -8.07
CA ALA A 66 -14.14 -9.77 -6.94
C ALA A 66 -13.14 -9.76 -5.78
N ALA A 67 -11.84 -9.90 -6.06
CA ALA A 67 -10.77 -9.82 -5.06
C ALA A 67 -10.69 -8.43 -4.41
N LEU A 68 -10.81 -7.35 -5.19
CA LEU A 68 -10.83 -5.98 -4.68
C LEU A 68 -12.04 -5.73 -3.78
N ARG A 69 -13.25 -6.14 -4.21
CA ARG A 69 -14.47 -6.02 -3.38
C ARG A 69 -14.36 -6.78 -2.07
N GLN A 70 -13.82 -8.00 -2.12
CA GLN A 70 -13.64 -8.82 -0.92
C GLN A 70 -12.60 -8.20 0.03
N SER A 71 -11.47 -7.72 -0.50
CA SER A 71 -10.44 -7.00 0.25
C SER A 71 -11.02 -5.76 0.94
N GLN A 72 -11.80 -4.96 0.21
CA GLN A 72 -12.45 -3.77 0.77
C GLN A 72 -13.41 -4.12 1.92
N LYS A 73 -14.19 -5.19 1.78
CA LYS A 73 -15.10 -5.67 2.82
C LYS A 73 -14.34 -6.12 4.08
N LEU A 74 -13.24 -6.84 3.91
CA LEU A 74 -12.37 -7.30 5.00
C LEU A 74 -11.77 -6.11 5.76
N VAL A 75 -11.12 -5.19 5.04
CA VAL A 75 -10.48 -4.01 5.63
C VAL A 75 -11.51 -3.12 6.33
N LYS A 76 -12.65 -2.82 5.69
CA LYS A 76 -13.71 -2.00 6.29
C LYS A 76 -14.20 -2.60 7.61
N LYS A 77 -14.44 -3.91 7.64
CA LYS A 77 -14.89 -4.60 8.86
C LYS A 77 -13.84 -4.52 9.98
N GLN A 78 -12.55 -4.68 9.65
CA GLN A 78 -11.49 -4.54 10.64
C GLN A 78 -11.39 -3.11 11.18
N MET A 79 -11.45 -2.11 10.29
CA MET A 79 -11.38 -0.70 10.69
C MET A 79 -12.57 -0.25 11.52
N GLN A 80 -13.76 -0.82 11.30
CA GLN A 80 -14.92 -0.63 12.18
C GLN A 80 -14.68 -1.20 13.57
N ARG A 81 -14.12 -2.41 13.67
CA ARG A 81 -13.82 -3.06 14.95
C ARG A 81 -12.73 -2.35 15.73
N SER A 82 -11.77 -1.76 15.04
CA SER A 82 -10.70 -0.96 15.62
C SER A 82 -11.13 0.49 15.95
N GLY A 83 -12.39 0.86 15.72
CA GLY A 83 -12.94 2.16 16.13
C GLY A 83 -12.69 3.33 15.16
N TYR A 84 -12.03 3.12 14.02
CA TYR A 84 -11.68 4.21 13.08
C TYR A 84 -12.88 4.86 12.38
N TYR A 85 -14.06 4.23 12.38
CA TYR A 85 -15.28 4.80 11.79
C TYR A 85 -16.27 5.34 12.82
N GLN A 86 -15.98 5.25 14.11
CA GLN A 86 -16.79 5.91 15.12
C GLN A 86 -16.34 7.37 15.18
N GLN A 87 -17.12 8.26 14.56
CA GLN A 87 -16.99 9.69 14.82
C GLN A 87 -17.19 9.92 16.33
N LYS A 88 -16.28 10.69 16.93
CA LYS A 88 -16.58 11.41 18.17
C LYS A 88 -17.59 12.51 17.88
#